data_AF-A0A7X6SVL7-F1
#
_entry.id   AF-A0A7X6SVL7-F1
#
_cell.length_a   1.000
_cell.length_b   1.000
_cell.length_c   1.000
_cell.angle_alpha   90.00
_cell.angle_beta   90.00
_cell.angle_gamma   90.00
#
_symmetry.space_group_name_H-M   'P 1'
#
loop_
_entity.id
_entity.type
_entity.pdbx_description
1 polymer ?
#
loop_
_entity_poly.entity_id
_entity_poly.type
_entity_poly.pdbx_seq_one_letter_code
_entity_poly.pdbx_strand_id
1 'polypeptide(L)'
;MLETGRTHPLADIIDTVLADPTSGSGWCLYTGPGMAPGEYLVDEHPEVGDDDTETYPPAVRERGLDYFLSGQMCEDVILNLDHQGAPLDEELCARALRFYSERDTFLPVEPVPHLRTLSRIVGRVGEYPAITDAHVSPVVRLRVRKLLGRETADTLVALQGRELSPDIRIDLAGWTDTPYRLVAVSGTGDTWAVRTTDGHVVFRDGADAAVDLRIGVEDFLRVADLWGQCGDADTGEFLRAVAPLLPVPVEQWTWPCRL
;
A
#
# COMPACT_ATOMS: atom_id res chain seq x y z
N MET A 1 -4.70 8.31 15.97
CA MET A 1 -5.47 7.73 17.08
C MET A 1 -6.90 8.20 16.90
N LEU A 2 -7.82 7.25 16.74
CA LEU A 2 -9.25 7.56 16.54
C LEU A 2 -9.83 8.12 17.84
N GLU A 3 -10.63 9.17 17.73
CA GLU A 3 -11.29 9.80 18.87
C GLU A 3 -12.67 9.18 19.08
N THR A 4 -12.97 8.73 20.29
CA THR A 4 -14.28 8.15 20.63
C THR A 4 -15.39 9.21 20.63
N GLY A 5 -16.63 8.78 20.36
CA GLY A 5 -17.81 9.64 20.25
C GLY A 5 -17.85 10.50 18.97
N ARG A 6 -16.96 10.25 18.01
CA ARG A 6 -16.86 11.00 16.75
C ARG A 6 -17.01 10.08 15.53
N THR A 7 -17.47 10.70 14.45
CA THR A 7 -17.53 10.06 13.14
C THR A 7 -16.19 10.22 12.44
N HIS A 8 -15.69 9.14 11.87
CA HIS A 8 -14.45 9.09 11.11
C HIS A 8 -14.73 8.49 9.72
N PRO A 9 -14.09 9.00 8.66
CA PRO A 9 -14.09 8.34 7.36
C PRO A 9 -13.28 7.03 7.43
N LEU A 10 -13.65 6.06 6.60
CA LEU A 10 -12.99 4.75 6.56
C LEU A 10 -11.50 4.86 6.24
N ALA A 11 -11.09 5.82 5.40
CA ALA A 11 -9.69 6.10 5.12
C ALA A 11 -8.87 6.36 6.41
N ASP A 12 -9.38 7.18 7.33
CA ASP A 12 -8.68 7.50 8.59
C ASP A 12 -8.60 6.28 9.53
N ILE A 13 -9.60 5.40 9.47
CA ILE A 13 -9.63 4.13 10.21
C ILE A 13 -8.58 3.17 9.65
N ILE A 14 -8.54 3.00 8.33
CA ILE A 14 -7.54 2.18 7.63
C ILE A 14 -6.13 2.66 8.00
N ASP A 15 -5.87 3.96 7.86
CA ASP A 15 -4.56 4.55 8.18
C ASP A 15 -4.16 4.31 9.65
N THR A 16 -5.13 4.39 10.57
CA THR A 16 -4.87 4.12 11.99
C THR A 16 -4.50 2.66 12.23
N VAL A 17 -5.26 1.72 11.66
CA VAL A 17 -5.02 0.27 11.79
C VAL A 17 -3.66 -0.13 11.21
N LEU A 18 -3.32 0.39 10.03
CA LEU A 18 -2.04 0.08 9.38
C LEU A 18 -0.85 0.67 10.15
N ALA A 19 -1.03 1.83 10.79
CA ALA A 19 0.02 2.46 11.59
C ALA A 19 0.27 1.74 12.92
N ASP A 20 -0.76 1.14 13.52
CA ASP A 20 -0.69 0.38 14.76
C ASP A 20 -1.68 -0.80 14.74
N PRO A 21 -1.23 -2.00 14.32
CA PRO A 21 -2.04 -3.23 14.24
C PRO A 21 -2.52 -3.80 15.59
N THR A 22 -2.48 -3.01 16.65
CA THR A 22 -3.00 -3.33 17.98
C THR A 22 -3.95 -2.26 18.52
N SER A 23 -4.25 -1.25 17.71
CA SER A 23 -5.09 -0.10 18.06
C SER A 23 -6.55 -0.46 18.37
N GLY A 24 -7.04 -1.61 17.93
CA GLY A 24 -8.43 -2.04 17.92
C GLY A 24 -8.93 -2.54 19.26
N SER A 25 -8.04 -2.75 20.23
CA SER A 25 -8.40 -3.09 21.60
C SER A 25 -8.91 -1.85 22.35
N GLY A 26 -10.16 -1.47 22.14
CA GLY A 26 -10.79 -0.41 22.95
C GLY A 26 -11.91 0.37 22.28
N TRP A 27 -12.21 0.12 21.02
CA TRP A 27 -13.28 0.80 20.32
C TRP A 27 -14.09 -0.17 19.45
N CYS A 28 -15.25 0.30 19.01
CA CYS A 28 -16.14 -0.35 18.07
C CYS A 28 -16.52 0.63 16.96
N LEU A 29 -16.89 0.08 15.81
CA LEU A 29 -17.55 0.80 14.73
C LEU A 29 -19.05 0.72 14.93
N TYR A 30 -19.70 1.87 14.76
CA TYR A 30 -21.14 2.01 14.75
C TYR A 30 -21.56 2.64 13.43
N THR A 31 -22.64 2.14 12.85
CA THR A 31 -23.23 2.66 11.62
C THR A 31 -24.75 2.48 11.66
N GLY A 32 -25.47 3.13 10.76
CA GLY A 32 -26.92 3.04 10.78
C GLY A 32 -27.60 4.08 9.90
N PRO A 33 -28.94 4.18 9.99
CA PRO A 33 -29.71 5.15 9.24
C PRO A 33 -29.19 6.58 9.47
N GLY A 34 -28.93 7.32 8.38
CA GLY A 34 -28.46 8.71 8.44
C GLY A 34 -26.94 8.89 8.44
N MET A 35 -26.15 7.81 8.43
CA MET A 35 -24.71 7.88 8.18
C MET A 35 -24.40 7.92 6.68
N ALA A 36 -23.36 8.66 6.30
CA ALA A 36 -22.86 8.63 4.93
C ALA A 36 -22.14 7.30 4.65
N PRO A 37 -22.19 6.78 3.41
CA PRO A 37 -21.39 5.63 3.02
C PRO A 37 -19.90 5.87 3.28
N GLY A 38 -19.22 4.91 3.92
CA GLY A 38 -17.80 5.03 4.24
C GLY A 38 -17.50 5.82 5.53
N GLU A 39 -18.52 6.28 6.25
CA GLU A 39 -18.35 6.89 7.56
C GLU A 39 -18.78 5.93 8.67
N TYR A 40 -18.04 5.93 9.78
CA TYR A 40 -18.35 5.16 10.97
C TYR A 40 -18.19 6.03 12.21
N LEU A 41 -19.11 5.89 13.16
CA LEU A 41 -18.87 6.42 14.50
C LEU A 41 -17.97 5.44 15.26
N VAL A 42 -16.87 5.94 15.80
CA VAL A 42 -15.95 5.18 16.64
C VAL A 42 -16.27 5.51 18.10
N ASP A 43 -16.54 4.51 18.92
CA ASP A 43 -16.81 4.69 20.35
C ASP A 43 -16.46 3.43 21.14
N GLU A 44 -16.60 3.47 22.46
CA GLU A 44 -16.35 2.34 23.36
C GLU A 44 -17.28 1.15 23.09
N HIS A 45 -16.96 -0.01 23.69
CA HIS A 45 -17.81 -1.19 23.59
C HIS A 45 -19.17 -0.95 24.29
N PRO A 46 -20.27 -1.58 23.81
CA PRO A 46 -21.49 -1.62 24.58
C PRO A 46 -21.23 -2.29 25.94
N GLU A 47 -21.78 -1.73 27.01
CA GLU A 47 -21.75 -2.36 28.33
C GLU A 47 -22.81 -3.45 28.39
N VAL A 48 -22.45 -4.66 28.79
CA VAL A 48 -23.41 -5.77 28.98
C VAL A 48 -23.78 -5.85 30.46
N GLY A 49 -25.05 -5.61 30.77
CA GLY A 49 -25.59 -5.73 32.11
C GLY A 49 -25.79 -7.17 32.56
N ASP A 50 -26.04 -7.36 33.86
CA ASP A 50 -26.28 -8.69 34.48
C ASP A 50 -27.51 -9.43 33.93
N ASP A 51 -28.39 -8.72 33.21
CA ASP A 51 -29.59 -9.24 32.56
C ASP A 51 -29.41 -9.45 31.04
N ASP A 52 -28.17 -9.51 30.57
CA ASP A 52 -27.78 -9.57 29.15
C ASP A 52 -28.28 -8.37 28.32
N THR A 53 -28.61 -7.24 28.95
CA THR A 53 -28.95 -6.01 28.20
C THR A 53 -27.71 -5.24 27.79
N GLU A 54 -27.62 -4.91 26.50
CA GLU A 54 -26.56 -4.06 25.96
C GLU A 54 -26.91 -2.58 26.12
N THR A 55 -26.05 -1.85 26.83
CA THR A 55 -26.11 -0.39 26.94
C THR A 55 -25.07 0.24 26.02
N TYR A 56 -25.56 0.87 24.96
CA TYR A 56 -24.73 1.52 23.96
C TYR A 56 -24.17 2.87 24.47
N PRO A 57 -22.99 3.30 23.97
CA PRO A 57 -22.44 4.61 24.29
C PRO A 57 -23.42 5.78 24.03
N PRO A 58 -23.33 6.90 24.76
CA PRO A 58 -24.27 8.02 24.61
C PRO A 58 -24.39 8.54 23.17
N ALA A 59 -23.26 8.73 22.47
CA ALA A 59 -23.26 9.24 21.10
C ALA A 59 -23.95 8.28 20.11
N VAL A 60 -23.85 6.97 20.36
CA VAL A 60 -24.52 5.94 19.57
C VAL A 60 -26.04 6.00 19.76
N ARG A 61 -26.49 6.06 21.03
CA ARG A 61 -27.92 6.15 21.37
C ARG A 61 -28.58 7.42 20.87
N GLU A 62 -27.92 8.57 21.03
CA GLU A 62 -28.42 9.87 20.58
C GLU A 62 -28.65 9.92 19.07
N ARG A 63 -27.84 9.17 18.31
CA ARG A 63 -27.91 9.12 16.85
C ARG A 63 -28.69 7.92 16.31
N GLY A 64 -29.17 7.02 17.19
CA GLY A 64 -29.87 5.81 16.81
C GLY A 64 -29.04 4.91 15.89
N LEU A 65 -27.74 4.78 16.17
CA LEU A 65 -26.84 3.91 15.41
C LEU A 65 -26.79 2.51 16.02
N ASP A 66 -26.42 1.53 15.21
CA ASP A 66 -26.29 0.13 15.58
C ASP A 66 -24.81 -0.26 15.67
N TYR A 67 -24.51 -1.26 16.51
CA TYR A 67 -23.19 -1.88 16.54
C TYR A 67 -22.91 -2.54 15.19
N PHE A 68 -21.71 -2.32 14.65
CA PHE A 68 -21.28 -2.92 13.40
C PHE A 68 -20.19 -3.98 13.62
N LEU A 69 -19.03 -3.56 14.14
CA LEU A 69 -17.86 -4.42 14.36
C LEU A 69 -17.04 -3.90 15.54
N SER A 70 -16.34 -4.77 16.24
CA SER A 70 -15.31 -4.35 17.19
C SER A 70 -14.09 -3.84 16.44
N GLY A 71 -13.27 -3.02 17.09
CA GLY A 71 -12.02 -2.54 16.52
C GLY A 71 -11.09 -3.68 16.14
N GLN A 72 -11.02 -4.72 16.97
CA GLN A 72 -10.26 -5.94 16.65
C GLN A 72 -10.76 -6.64 15.38
N MET A 73 -12.09 -6.77 15.20
CA MET A 73 -12.64 -7.36 13.97
C MET A 73 -12.35 -6.50 12.74
N CYS A 74 -12.41 -5.17 12.90
CA CYS A 74 -12.03 -4.24 11.84
C CYS A 74 -10.54 -4.41 11.46
N GLU A 75 -9.67 -4.51 12.46
CA GLU A 75 -8.24 -4.77 12.27
C GLU A 75 -7.99 -6.07 11.53
N ASP A 76 -8.59 -7.16 12.00
CA ASP A 76 -8.43 -8.47 11.39
C ASP A 76 -8.85 -8.45 9.91
N VAL A 77 -9.94 -7.77 9.57
CA VAL A 77 -10.40 -7.64 8.17
C VAL A 77 -9.40 -6.85 7.32
N ILE A 78 -8.93 -5.70 7.80
CA ILE A 78 -7.98 -4.85 7.05
C ILE A 78 -6.64 -5.57 6.87
N LEU A 79 -6.11 -6.16 7.95
CA LEU A 79 -4.87 -6.94 7.90
C LEU A 79 -5.01 -8.19 7.04
N ASN A 80 -6.19 -8.81 7.00
CA ASN A 80 -6.44 -9.93 6.10
C ASN A 80 -6.42 -9.50 4.63
N LEU A 81 -7.02 -8.36 4.27
CA LEU A 81 -6.93 -7.81 2.91
C LEU A 81 -5.46 -7.51 2.52
N ASP A 82 -4.70 -6.90 3.43
CA ASP A 82 -3.26 -6.64 3.23
C ASP A 82 -2.49 -7.96 3.02
N HIS A 83 -2.78 -8.99 3.83
CA HIS A 83 -2.18 -10.31 3.70
C HIS A 83 -2.54 -11.01 2.38
N GLN A 84 -3.75 -10.79 1.87
CA GLN A 84 -4.20 -11.26 0.54
C GLN A 84 -3.55 -10.47 -0.61
N GLY A 85 -2.83 -9.37 -0.33
CA GLY A 85 -2.24 -8.51 -1.35
C GLY A 85 -3.27 -7.67 -2.11
N ALA A 86 -4.44 -7.45 -1.51
CA ALA A 86 -5.52 -6.68 -2.11
C ALA A 86 -5.25 -5.17 -1.98
N PRO A 87 -5.76 -4.33 -2.91
CA PRO A 87 -5.73 -2.89 -2.72
C PRO A 87 -6.56 -2.51 -1.47
N LEU A 88 -6.05 -1.58 -0.66
CA LEU A 88 -6.73 -1.11 0.56
C LEU A 88 -7.54 0.16 0.29
N ASP A 89 -8.27 0.20 -0.83
CA ASP A 89 -9.19 1.30 -1.12
C ASP A 89 -10.47 1.22 -0.26
N GLU A 90 -11.13 2.36 -0.08
CA GLU A 90 -12.31 2.47 0.78
C GLU A 90 -13.47 1.58 0.33
N GLU A 91 -13.66 1.37 -0.98
CA GLU A 91 -14.77 0.59 -1.51
C GLU A 91 -14.60 -0.91 -1.19
N LEU A 92 -13.40 -1.45 -1.43
CA LEU A 92 -13.08 -2.83 -1.10
C LEU A 92 -13.08 -3.06 0.41
N CYS A 93 -12.48 -2.16 1.19
CA CYS A 93 -12.49 -2.27 2.66
C CYS A 93 -13.92 -2.24 3.21
N ALA A 94 -14.78 -1.32 2.75
CA ALA A 94 -16.18 -1.26 3.18
C ALA A 94 -16.94 -2.54 2.82
N ARG A 95 -16.71 -3.09 1.62
CA ARG A 95 -17.29 -4.37 1.20
C ARG A 95 -16.80 -5.53 2.06
N ALA A 96 -15.51 -5.57 2.40
CA ALA A 96 -14.92 -6.63 3.21
C ALA A 96 -15.43 -6.60 4.66
N LEU A 97 -15.50 -5.42 5.27
CA LEU A 97 -16.07 -5.24 6.62
C LEU A 97 -17.52 -5.73 6.67
N ARG A 98 -18.34 -5.33 5.68
CA ARG A 98 -19.72 -5.80 5.58
C ARG A 98 -19.80 -7.30 5.38
N PHE A 99 -19.01 -7.85 4.46
CA PHE A 99 -18.96 -9.29 4.23
C PHE A 99 -18.61 -10.06 5.50
N TYR A 100 -17.62 -9.58 6.28
CA TYR A 100 -17.24 -10.18 7.55
C TYR A 100 -18.38 -10.12 8.57
N SER A 101 -19.03 -8.96 8.73
CA SER A 101 -20.18 -8.81 9.63
C SER A 101 -21.36 -9.75 9.29
N GLU A 102 -21.56 -10.05 8.01
CA GLU A 102 -22.68 -10.88 7.54
C GLU A 102 -22.38 -12.38 7.56
N ARG A 103 -21.09 -12.76 7.45
CA ARG A 103 -20.68 -14.14 7.15
C ARG A 103 -19.69 -14.73 8.13
N ASP A 104 -19.19 -13.93 9.07
CA ASP A 104 -18.18 -14.31 10.06
C ASP A 104 -16.97 -15.00 9.40
N THR A 105 -16.58 -14.47 8.23
CA THR A 105 -15.46 -14.98 7.45
C THR A 105 -14.92 -13.88 6.56
N PHE A 106 -13.64 -13.94 6.22
CA PHE A 106 -13.01 -12.93 5.40
C PHE A 106 -13.51 -12.98 3.96
N LEU A 107 -13.69 -11.81 3.35
CA LEU A 107 -13.97 -11.71 1.92
C LEU A 107 -12.80 -12.36 1.17
N PRO A 108 -13.03 -13.45 0.41
CA PRO A 108 -12.03 -13.95 -0.51
C PRO A 108 -11.89 -12.91 -1.61
N VAL A 109 -10.80 -12.16 -1.58
CA VAL A 109 -10.34 -11.43 -2.75
C VAL A 109 -9.53 -12.45 -3.52
N GLU A 110 -9.71 -12.51 -4.84
CA GLU A 110 -8.75 -13.25 -5.64
C GLU A 110 -7.39 -12.61 -5.33
N PRO A 111 -6.48 -13.30 -4.62
CA PRO A 111 -5.16 -12.75 -4.42
C PRO A 111 -4.64 -12.51 -5.82
N VAL A 112 -3.99 -11.39 -6.09
CA VAL A 112 -3.02 -11.41 -7.18
C VAL A 112 -1.87 -12.19 -6.56
N PRO A 113 -1.75 -13.52 -6.74
CA PRO A 113 -1.04 -14.40 -5.81
C PRO A 113 0.47 -14.13 -5.72
N HIS A 114 0.93 -13.23 -6.59
CA HIS A 114 2.30 -12.84 -6.82
C HIS A 114 2.56 -11.38 -6.42
N LEU A 115 1.53 -10.56 -6.21
CA LEU A 115 1.66 -9.13 -5.95
C LEU A 115 1.95 -8.88 -4.47
N ARG A 116 3.17 -8.40 -4.20
CA ARG A 116 3.62 -8.12 -2.84
C ARG A 116 3.37 -6.65 -2.49
N THR A 117 2.93 -6.41 -1.27
CA THR A 117 2.93 -5.08 -0.67
C THR A 117 4.36 -4.63 -0.39
N LEU A 118 4.56 -3.32 -0.20
CA LEU A 118 5.90 -2.79 0.07
C LEU A 118 6.48 -3.37 1.37
N SER A 119 5.65 -3.56 2.40
CA SER A 119 6.05 -4.21 3.67
C SER A 119 6.62 -5.62 3.45
N ARG A 120 6.03 -6.41 2.54
CA ARG A 120 6.52 -7.75 2.18
C ARG A 120 7.82 -7.70 1.37
N ILE A 121 8.00 -6.69 0.52
CA ILE A 121 9.28 -6.45 -0.17
C ILE A 121 10.36 -6.10 0.85
N VAL A 122 10.07 -5.21 1.80
CA VAL A 122 11.00 -4.83 2.89
C VAL A 122 11.37 -6.05 3.75
N GLY A 123 10.41 -6.93 4.05
CA GLY A 123 10.68 -8.17 4.78
C GLY A 123 11.69 -9.10 4.11
N ARG A 124 11.89 -8.96 2.80
CA ARG A 124 12.81 -9.77 1.97
C ARG A 124 14.11 -9.06 1.63
N VAL A 125 14.38 -7.91 2.25
CA VAL A 125 15.58 -7.10 1.97
C VAL A 125 16.89 -7.93 2.02
N GLY A 126 16.96 -8.94 2.90
CA GLY A 126 18.11 -9.85 3.00
C GLY A 126 18.28 -10.83 1.83
N GLU A 127 17.24 -11.05 1.02
CA GLU A 127 17.28 -11.90 -0.18
C GLU A 127 17.82 -11.16 -1.41
N TYR A 128 17.73 -9.82 -1.43
CA TYR A 128 18.25 -9.01 -2.53
C TYR A 128 19.76 -8.78 -2.40
N PRO A 129 20.55 -9.05 -3.46
CA PRO A 129 21.99 -8.81 -3.46
C PRO A 129 22.32 -7.35 -3.11
N ALA A 130 23.21 -7.16 -2.13
CA ALA A 130 23.77 -5.84 -1.83
C ALA A 130 24.95 -5.58 -2.77
N ILE A 131 24.79 -4.59 -3.65
CA ILE A 131 25.81 -4.19 -4.63
C ILE A 131 26.66 -3.04 -4.10
N THR A 132 26.11 -2.22 -3.19
CA THR A 132 26.82 -1.11 -2.54
C THR A 132 26.28 -0.85 -1.13
N ASP A 133 27.16 -0.51 -0.18
CA ASP A 133 26.81 -0.13 1.19
C ASP A 133 26.49 1.37 1.35
N ALA A 134 26.04 2.01 0.27
CA ALA A 134 25.78 3.44 0.24
C ALA A 134 24.65 3.83 1.22
N HIS A 135 24.96 4.73 2.15
CA HIS A 135 23.99 5.22 3.11
C HIS A 135 23.19 6.40 2.52
N VAL A 136 21.87 6.38 2.68
CA VAL A 136 21.01 7.51 2.29
C VAL A 136 21.10 8.61 3.33
N SER A 137 21.59 9.80 2.94
CA SER A 137 21.69 10.96 3.84
C SER A 137 20.32 11.37 4.40
N PRO A 138 20.26 11.93 5.63
CA PRO A 138 19.00 12.38 6.23
C PRO A 138 18.23 13.39 5.37
N VAL A 139 18.95 14.27 4.67
CA VAL A 139 18.35 15.28 3.78
C VAL A 139 17.65 14.61 2.59
N VAL A 140 18.28 13.60 1.99
CA VAL A 140 17.66 12.83 0.90
C VAL A 140 16.42 12.10 1.42
N ARG A 141 16.51 11.41 2.57
CA ARG A 141 15.34 10.73 3.18
C ARG A 141 14.14 11.65 3.37
N LEU A 142 14.35 12.85 3.90
CA LEU A 142 13.28 13.84 4.07
C LEU A 142 12.69 14.30 2.74
N ARG A 143 13.52 14.49 1.71
CA ARG A 143 13.06 14.89 0.37
C ARG A 143 12.26 13.78 -0.32
N VAL A 144 12.71 12.53 -0.20
CA VAL A 144 11.99 11.36 -0.74
C VAL A 144 10.63 11.24 -0.06
N ARG A 145 10.58 11.28 1.28
CA ARG A 145 9.32 11.24 2.05
C ARG A 145 8.36 12.35 1.67
N LYS A 146 8.87 13.58 1.46
CA LYS A 146 8.04 14.71 1.05
C LYS A 146 7.40 14.50 -0.33
N LEU A 147 8.08 13.83 -1.25
CA LEU A 147 7.58 13.60 -2.61
C LEU A 147 6.69 12.35 -2.71
N LEU A 148 7.06 11.27 -2.04
CA LEU A 148 6.49 9.94 -2.26
C LEU A 148 5.64 9.41 -1.09
N GLY A 149 5.55 10.15 0.02
CA GLY A 149 4.94 9.64 1.25
C GLY A 149 5.90 8.77 2.08
N ARG A 150 5.44 8.37 3.27
CA ARG A 150 6.29 7.69 4.26
C ARG A 150 6.66 6.28 3.84
N GLU A 151 5.68 5.46 3.45
CA GLU A 151 5.86 4.04 3.19
C GLU A 151 6.81 3.79 2.00
N THR A 152 6.54 4.44 0.86
CA THR A 152 7.36 4.34 -0.34
C THR A 152 8.80 4.80 -0.10
N ALA A 153 8.97 5.90 0.63
CA ALA A 153 10.29 6.42 0.95
C ALA A 153 11.07 5.48 1.89
N ASP A 154 10.42 4.94 2.91
CA ASP A 154 11.07 4.02 3.86
C ASP A 154 11.47 2.72 3.16
N THR A 155 10.65 2.25 2.21
CA THR A 155 10.94 1.09 1.36
C THR A 155 12.15 1.32 0.45
N LEU A 156 12.19 2.45 -0.27
CA LEU A 156 13.35 2.81 -1.10
C LEU A 156 14.63 2.92 -0.28
N VAL A 157 14.56 3.50 0.91
CA VAL A 157 15.72 3.62 1.81
C VAL A 157 16.19 2.26 2.29
N ALA A 158 15.28 1.32 2.58
CA ALA A 158 15.62 -0.04 2.97
C ALA A 158 16.28 -0.84 1.82
N LEU A 159 15.88 -0.55 0.58
CA LEU A 159 16.40 -1.18 -0.63
C LEU A 159 17.64 -0.49 -1.21
N GLN A 160 18.06 0.66 -0.69
CA GLN A 160 19.22 1.40 -1.21
C GLN A 160 20.43 0.49 -1.42
N GLY A 161 20.99 0.53 -2.63
CA GLY A 161 22.19 -0.21 -2.99
C GLY A 161 21.95 -1.69 -3.26
N ARG A 162 20.69 -2.16 -3.25
CA ARG A 162 20.32 -3.53 -3.53
C ARG A 162 19.76 -3.70 -4.93
N GLU A 163 20.03 -4.86 -5.50
CA GLU A 163 19.47 -5.30 -6.77
C GLU A 163 18.12 -5.99 -6.50
N LEU A 164 17.03 -5.28 -6.74
CA LEU A 164 15.67 -5.75 -6.48
C LEU A 164 15.26 -6.84 -7.48
N SER A 165 15.72 -6.69 -8.72
CA SER A 165 15.56 -7.65 -9.81
C SER A 165 16.77 -7.55 -10.73
N PRO A 166 17.03 -8.55 -11.60
CA PRO A 166 18.21 -8.55 -12.46
C PRO A 166 18.37 -7.20 -13.17
N ASP A 167 19.50 -6.52 -13.04
CA ASP A 167 19.75 -5.24 -13.70
C ASP A 167 18.88 -4.03 -13.23
N ILE A 168 18.14 -4.15 -12.11
CA ILE A 168 17.50 -3.01 -11.43
C ILE A 168 18.03 -2.89 -10.01
N ARG A 169 18.96 -1.96 -9.82
CA ARG A 169 19.51 -1.59 -8.53
C ARG A 169 18.88 -0.31 -8.01
N ILE A 170 18.32 -0.34 -6.81
CA ILE A 170 17.78 0.86 -6.16
C ILE A 170 18.93 1.82 -5.80
N ASP A 171 18.83 3.06 -6.28
CA ASP A 171 19.87 4.07 -6.09
C ASP A 171 19.31 5.47 -5.92
N LEU A 172 19.35 5.95 -4.68
CA LEU A 172 18.93 7.28 -4.28
C LEU A 172 20.09 8.29 -4.23
N ALA A 173 21.31 7.89 -4.60
CA ALA A 173 22.46 8.82 -4.61
C ALA A 173 22.24 9.97 -5.60
N GLY A 174 21.51 9.71 -6.70
CA GLY A 174 21.11 10.69 -7.71
C GLY A 174 19.81 11.43 -7.42
N TRP A 175 19.33 11.47 -6.16
CA TRP A 175 18.11 12.21 -5.78
C TRP A 175 18.33 13.74 -5.73
N THR A 176 18.85 14.31 -6.80
CA THR A 176 19.24 15.73 -6.90
C THR A 176 18.70 16.43 -8.13
N ASP A 177 18.30 15.69 -9.16
CA ASP A 177 18.08 16.24 -10.49
C ASP A 177 16.61 16.63 -10.70
N THR A 178 16.39 17.80 -11.29
CA THR A 178 15.05 18.23 -11.75
C THR A 178 15.07 18.30 -13.27
N PRO A 179 14.02 17.86 -13.96
CA PRO A 179 12.70 17.47 -13.44
C PRO A 179 12.55 16.00 -13.02
N TYR A 180 13.62 15.21 -13.00
CA TYR A 180 13.59 13.76 -12.73
C TYR A 180 14.48 13.36 -11.54
N ARG A 181 13.91 12.71 -10.52
CA ARG A 181 14.68 12.21 -9.36
C ARG A 181 15.00 10.73 -9.55
N LEU A 182 16.28 10.36 -9.50
CA LEU A 182 16.71 8.98 -9.67
C LEU A 182 16.11 8.06 -8.60
N VAL A 183 15.65 6.88 -9.02
CA VAL A 183 15.10 5.82 -8.15
C VAL A 183 15.92 4.54 -8.29
N ALA A 184 16.28 4.16 -9.52
CA ALA A 184 17.05 2.96 -9.80
C ALA A 184 17.96 3.13 -11.00
N VAL A 185 18.96 2.26 -11.10
CA VAL A 185 19.94 2.20 -12.19
C VAL A 185 20.23 0.77 -12.56
N SER A 186 20.59 0.56 -13.83
CA SER A 186 21.08 -0.71 -14.33
C SER A 186 22.61 -0.78 -14.31
N GLY A 187 23.17 -1.96 -14.54
CA GLY A 187 24.60 -2.16 -14.77
C GLY A 187 25.10 -1.54 -16.08
N THR A 188 24.20 -1.37 -17.06
CA THR A 188 24.48 -0.76 -18.38
C THR A 188 24.42 0.77 -18.38
N GLY A 189 23.90 1.39 -17.31
CA GLY A 189 23.75 2.84 -17.18
C GLY A 189 22.35 3.37 -17.51
N ASP A 190 21.40 2.49 -17.76
CA ASP A 190 19.98 2.84 -17.86
C ASP A 190 19.45 3.28 -16.49
N THR A 191 18.48 4.18 -16.49
CA THR A 191 17.98 4.78 -15.25
C THR A 191 16.47 4.82 -15.21
N TRP A 192 15.95 4.62 -14.00
CA TRP A 192 14.55 4.85 -13.66
C TRP A 192 14.48 6.03 -12.71
N ALA A 193 13.65 7.00 -13.04
CA ALA A 193 13.53 8.23 -12.28
C ALA A 193 12.06 8.63 -12.13
N VAL A 194 11.70 9.23 -11.00
CA VAL A 194 10.38 9.83 -10.81
C VAL A 194 10.35 11.25 -11.36
N ARG A 195 9.41 11.53 -12.25
CA ARG A 195 9.14 12.86 -12.78
C ARG A 195 8.40 13.69 -11.73
N THR A 196 8.94 14.85 -11.37
CA THR A 196 8.42 15.62 -10.22
C THR A 196 7.08 16.32 -10.48
N THR A 197 6.62 16.37 -11.72
CA THR A 197 5.37 17.06 -12.09
C THR A 197 4.13 16.23 -11.81
N ASP A 198 4.23 14.91 -11.94
CA ASP A 198 3.11 13.96 -11.83
C ASP A 198 3.43 12.71 -11.01
N GLY A 199 4.68 12.52 -10.59
CA GLY A 199 5.08 11.36 -9.79
C GLY A 199 5.24 10.08 -10.59
N HIS A 200 5.16 10.14 -11.92
CA HIS A 200 5.33 8.97 -12.77
C HIS A 200 6.80 8.56 -12.85
N VAL A 201 7.04 7.25 -12.87
CA VAL A 201 8.34 6.69 -13.17
C VAL A 201 8.59 6.74 -14.67
N VAL A 202 9.75 7.26 -15.04
CA VAL A 202 10.26 7.26 -16.41
C VAL A 202 11.51 6.41 -16.50
N PHE A 203 11.64 5.68 -17.60
CA PHE A 203 12.86 4.96 -17.97
C PHE A 203 13.67 5.78 -18.98
N ARG A 204 15.00 5.71 -18.87
CA ARG A 204 15.93 6.42 -19.75
C ARG A 204 17.11 5.52 -20.10
N ASP A 205 17.33 5.30 -21.40
CA ASP A 205 18.35 4.39 -21.95
C ASP A 205 19.74 5.04 -22.15
N GLY A 206 20.07 6.02 -21.30
CA GLY A 206 21.28 6.84 -21.46
C GLY A 206 21.23 7.86 -22.60
N ALA A 207 20.28 7.78 -23.55
CA ALA A 207 19.97 8.81 -24.53
C ALA A 207 18.71 9.60 -24.11
N ASP A 208 18.54 10.84 -24.58
CA ASP A 208 17.55 11.82 -24.06
C ASP A 208 16.07 11.41 -24.14
N ALA A 209 15.72 10.23 -24.68
CA ALA A 209 14.35 9.75 -24.73
C ALA A 209 13.92 9.14 -23.39
N ALA A 210 12.97 9.79 -22.72
CA ALA A 210 12.31 9.25 -21.53
C ALA A 210 11.04 8.48 -21.93
N VAL A 211 10.94 7.22 -21.54
CA VAL A 211 9.73 6.40 -21.68
C VAL A 211 8.93 6.52 -20.39
N ASP A 212 7.71 7.05 -20.48
CA ASP A 212 6.80 7.15 -19.33
C ASP A 212 6.13 5.80 -19.07
N LEU A 213 6.41 5.21 -17.91
CA LEU A 213 5.81 3.93 -17.50
C LEU A 213 4.38 4.08 -16.99
N ARG A 214 3.90 5.32 -16.81
CA ARG A 214 2.56 5.68 -16.33
C ARG A 214 2.23 5.19 -14.92
N ILE A 215 3.22 4.67 -14.20
CA ILE A 215 3.07 4.13 -12.84
C ILE A 215 3.86 4.97 -11.85
N GLY A 216 3.41 4.96 -10.59
CA GLY A 216 4.13 5.56 -9.48
C GLY A 216 5.32 4.70 -9.03
N VAL A 217 6.09 5.22 -8.06
CA VAL A 217 7.25 4.52 -7.51
C VAL A 217 6.86 3.25 -6.75
N GLU A 218 5.72 3.26 -6.06
CA GLU A 218 5.20 2.09 -5.36
C GLU A 218 4.96 0.92 -6.33
N ASP A 219 4.19 1.16 -7.40
CA ASP A 219 3.92 0.14 -8.42
C ASP A 219 5.18 -0.26 -9.17
N PHE A 220 6.10 0.67 -9.43
CA PHE A 220 7.41 0.34 -10.00
C PHE A 220 8.18 -0.67 -9.14
N LEU A 221 8.21 -0.50 -7.82
CA LEU A 221 8.88 -1.46 -6.92
C LEU A 221 8.22 -2.84 -6.95
N ARG A 222 6.88 -2.87 -7.01
CA ARG A 222 6.13 -4.13 -7.11
C ARG A 222 6.38 -4.83 -8.45
N VAL A 223 6.37 -4.09 -9.56
CA VAL A 223 6.65 -4.61 -10.89
C VAL A 223 8.09 -5.11 -10.99
N ALA A 224 9.06 -4.39 -10.43
CA ALA A 224 10.45 -4.85 -10.38
C ALA A 224 10.61 -6.13 -9.55
N ASP A 225 10.02 -6.21 -8.35
CA ASP A 225 10.04 -7.45 -7.54
C ASP A 225 9.39 -8.64 -8.28
N LEU A 226 8.26 -8.41 -8.97
CA LEU A 226 7.60 -9.41 -9.81
C LEU A 226 8.51 -9.87 -10.95
N TRP A 227 9.20 -8.95 -11.61
CA TRP A 227 10.13 -9.28 -12.68
C TRP A 227 11.29 -10.15 -12.16
N GLY A 228 11.83 -9.83 -10.98
CA GLY A 228 12.87 -10.66 -10.33
C GLY A 228 12.41 -12.08 -10.00
N GLN A 229 11.10 -12.31 -9.84
CA GLN A 229 10.51 -13.63 -9.58
C GLN A 229 10.16 -14.40 -10.85
N CYS A 230 9.58 -13.72 -11.85
CA CYS A 230 9.13 -14.33 -13.11
C CYS A 230 10.26 -14.46 -14.15
N GLY A 231 11.30 -13.63 -14.05
CA GLY A 231 12.49 -13.61 -14.91
C GLY A 231 12.27 -12.92 -16.26
N ASP A 232 11.33 -13.39 -17.06
CA ASP A 232 11.11 -12.91 -18.43
C ASP A 232 9.91 -11.96 -18.53
N ALA A 233 10.17 -10.71 -18.91
CA ALA A 233 9.17 -9.66 -19.03
C ALA A 233 8.14 -9.91 -20.16
N ASP A 234 8.45 -10.77 -21.12
CA ASP A 234 7.54 -11.11 -22.23
C ASP A 234 6.73 -12.39 -21.96
N THR A 235 6.91 -13.04 -20.81
CA THR A 235 6.09 -14.19 -20.45
C THR A 235 4.69 -13.78 -20.02
N GLY A 236 3.69 -14.56 -20.46
CA GLY A 236 2.32 -14.38 -20.00
C GLY A 236 2.14 -14.53 -18.49
N GLU A 237 3.09 -15.12 -17.76
CA GLU A 237 3.11 -15.13 -16.30
C GLU A 237 3.39 -13.73 -15.72
N PHE A 238 4.48 -13.08 -16.14
CA PHE A 238 4.79 -11.72 -15.72
C PHE A 238 3.68 -10.74 -16.12
N LEU A 239 3.23 -10.77 -17.38
CA LEU A 239 2.19 -9.87 -17.88
C LEU A 239 0.87 -10.03 -17.10
N ARG A 240 0.47 -11.25 -16.74
CA ARG A 240 -0.71 -11.48 -15.88
C ARG A 240 -0.50 -10.97 -14.46
N ALA A 241 0.71 -11.10 -13.92
CA ALA A 241 1.01 -10.66 -12.56
C ALA A 241 1.05 -9.13 -12.42
N VAL A 242 1.53 -8.40 -13.45
CA VAL A 242 1.62 -6.94 -13.42
C VAL A 242 0.34 -6.24 -13.85
N ALA A 243 -0.52 -6.87 -14.65
CA ALA A 243 -1.74 -6.25 -15.17
C ALA A 243 -2.61 -5.51 -14.13
N PRO A 244 -2.78 -6.02 -12.88
CA PRO A 244 -3.54 -5.31 -11.84
C PRO A 244 -2.91 -4.01 -11.34
N LEU A 245 -1.61 -3.80 -11.56
CA LEU A 245 -0.86 -2.61 -11.16
C LEU A 245 -0.88 -1.52 -12.24
N LEU A 246 -1.36 -1.83 -13.46
CA LEU A 246 -1.22 -0.94 -14.60
C LEU A 246 -2.44 -0.03 -14.73
N PRO A 247 -2.24 1.27 -15.02
CA PRO A 247 -3.34 2.20 -15.30
C PRO A 247 -3.94 2.02 -16.69
N VAL A 248 -3.36 1.13 -17.51
CA VAL A 248 -3.74 0.85 -18.89
C VAL A 248 -3.71 -0.65 -19.14
N PRO A 249 -4.41 -1.16 -20.17
CA PRO A 249 -4.32 -2.55 -20.56
C PRO A 249 -2.86 -2.97 -20.79
N VAL A 250 -2.50 -4.17 -20.32
CA VAL A 250 -1.12 -4.67 -20.32
C VAL A 250 -0.50 -4.72 -21.72
N GLU A 251 -1.32 -4.88 -22.77
CA GLU A 251 -0.90 -4.88 -24.17
C GLU A 251 -0.43 -3.51 -24.67
N GLN A 252 -0.76 -2.44 -23.94
CA GLN A 252 -0.39 -1.05 -24.26
C GLN A 252 0.76 -0.54 -23.37
N TRP A 253 1.27 -1.38 -22.49
CA TRP A 253 2.32 -1.03 -21.54
C TRP A 253 3.59 -1.82 -21.85
N THR A 254 4.76 -1.22 -21.58
CA THR A 254 6.05 -1.83 -21.89
C THR A 254 6.96 -1.73 -20.69
N TRP A 255 7.48 -2.89 -20.25
CA TRP A 255 8.56 -2.94 -19.27
C TRP A 255 9.91 -2.76 -19.99
N PRO A 256 10.70 -1.74 -19.64
CA PRO A 256 11.91 -1.39 -20.39
C PRO A 256 13.11 -2.17 -19.84
N CYS A 257 13.18 -3.46 -20.10
CA CYS A 257 14.35 -4.27 -19.83
C CYS A 257 14.67 -5.13 -21.06
N ARG A 258 15.87 -4.97 -21.60
CA ARG A 258 16.42 -5.89 -22.62
C ARG A 258 17.31 -6.87 -21.88
N LEU A 259 16.88 -8.12 -21.72
CA LEU A 259 17.79 -9.21 -21.38
C LEU A 259 18.77 -9.45 -22.54
#